data_AF-A0A1Q3PDF7-F1
#
_entry.id   AF-A0A1Q3PDF7-F1
#
_cell.length_a   1.000
_cell.length_b   1.000
_cell.length_c   1.000
_cell.angle_alpha   90.00
_cell.angle_beta   90.00
_cell.angle_gamma   90.00
#
_symmetry.space_group_name_H-M   'P 1'
#
loop_
_entity.id
_entity.type
_entity.pdbx_description
1 polymer ?
#
loop_
_entity_poly.entity_id
_entity_poly.type
_entity_poly.pdbx_seq_one_letter_code
_entity_poly.pdbx_strand_id
1 'polypeptide(L)' 'MKPQMIVELEEWGLRVSRLIELVALTNQTLKMHRESGDSWLMITQYEQLLAEHQQELDELLKTRGLTLKVTPTDSAA' A
#
# COMPACT_ATOMS: atom_id res chain seq x y z
N MET A 1 -0.21 16.08 -27.41
CA MET A 1 -0.59 14.93 -26.55
C MET A 1 -2.09 14.68 -26.70
N LYS A 2 -2.53 13.42 -26.76
CA LYS A 2 -3.97 13.11 -26.84
C LYS A 2 -4.59 13.30 -25.44
N PRO A 3 -5.68 14.05 -25.28
CA PRO A 3 -6.30 14.33 -23.98
C PRO A 3 -6.59 13.09 -23.13
N GLN A 4 -6.95 11.98 -23.77
CA GLN A 4 -7.21 10.69 -23.10
C GLN A 4 -6.02 10.16 -22.29
N MET A 5 -4.80 10.35 -22.79
CA MET A 5 -3.58 9.88 -22.12
C MET A 5 -3.30 10.62 -20.81
N ILE A 6 -3.73 11.88 -20.71
CA ILE A 6 -3.60 12.68 -19.49
C ILE A 6 -4.58 12.17 -18.43
N VAL A 7 -5.84 11.93 -18.81
CA VAL A 7 -6.88 11.39 -17.92
C VAL A 7 -6.46 10.02 -17.37
N GLU A 8 -5.97 9.12 -18.23
CA GLU A 8 -5.48 7.80 -17.80
C GLU A 8 -4.30 7.88 -16.83
N LEU A 9 -3.44 8.89 -16.97
CA LEU A 9 -2.29 9.08 -16.07
C LEU A 9 -2.74 9.66 -14.72
N GLU A 10 -3.68 10.59 -14.71
CA GLU A 10 -4.25 11.16 -13.49
C GLU A 10 -5.01 10.09 -12.68
N GLU A 11 -5.87 9.31 -13.34
CA GLU A 11 -6.57 8.19 -12.70
C GLU A 11 -5.60 7.16 -12.14
N TRP A 12 -4.56 6.83 -12.89
CA TRP A 12 -3.49 5.95 -12.40
C TRP A 12 -2.81 6.54 -11.17
N GLY A 13 -2.45 7.83 -11.20
CA GLY A 13 -1.80 8.53 -10.08
C GLY A 13 -2.66 8.54 -8.82
N LEU A 14 -3.97 8.77 -8.96
CA LEU A 14 -4.93 8.74 -7.86
C LEU A 14 -5.07 7.34 -7.23
N ARG A 15 -5.04 6.29 -8.05
CA ARG A 15 -5.08 4.90 -7.55
C ARG A 15 -3.80 4.56 -6.79
N VAL A 16 -2.64 4.95 -7.33
CA VAL A 16 -1.35 4.75 -6.65
C VAL A 16 -1.32 5.46 -5.30
N SER A 17 -1.71 6.73 -5.23
CA SER A 17 -1.70 7.50 -3.97
C SER A 17 -2.60 6.87 -2.91
N ARG A 18 -3.81 6.45 -3.31
CA ARG A 18 -4.76 5.79 -2.41
C ARG A 18 -4.23 4.46 -1.87
N LEU A 19 -3.59 3.65 -2.71
CA LEU A 19 -3.01 2.38 -2.27
C LEU A 19 -1.83 2.59 -1.30
N ILE A 20 -0.99 3.60 -1.54
CA ILE A 20 0.09 3.96 -0.60
C ILE A 20 -0.49 4.35 0.76
N GLU A 21 -1.55 5.17 0.79
CA GLU A 21 -2.24 5.56 2.03
C GLU A 21 -2.83 4.34 2.75
N LEU A 22 -3.49 3.43 2.02
CA LEU A 22 -4.04 2.20 2.60
C LEU A 22 -2.95 1.30 3.18
N VAL A 23 -1.82 1.12 2.49
CA VAL A 23 -0.67 0.37 3.01
C VAL A 23 -0.15 0.99 4.32
N ALA A 24 -0.03 2.32 4.37
CA ALA A 24 0.45 3.03 5.56
C ALA A 24 -0.52 2.88 6.74
N LEU A 25 -1.81 3.10 6.51
CA LEU A 25 -2.86 2.98 7.52
C LEU A 25 -2.96 1.55 8.06
N THR A 26 -2.98 0.55 7.19
CA THR A 26 -3.06 -0.86 7.60
C THR A 26 -1.84 -1.25 8.43
N ASN A 27 -0.63 -0.83 8.04
CA ASN A 27 0.58 -1.05 8.86
C ASN A 27 0.46 -0.41 10.25
N GLN A 28 -0.05 0.82 10.35
CA GLN A 28 -0.24 1.50 11.62
C GLN A 28 -1.26 0.77 12.51
N THR A 29 -2.42 0.39 11.95
CA THR A 29 -3.45 -0.37 12.67
C THR A 29 -2.92 -1.71 13.16
N LEU A 30 -2.15 -2.41 12.32
CA LEU A 30 -1.55 -3.69 12.64
C LEU A 30 -0.50 -3.57 13.77
N LYS A 31 0.30 -2.49 13.76
CA LYS A 31 1.20 -2.15 14.88
C LYS A 31 0.42 -1.94 16.17
N MET A 32 -0.68 -1.19 16.15
CA MET A 32 -1.52 -0.96 17.33
C MET A 32 -2.12 -2.27 17.88
N HIS A 33 -2.62 -3.16 17.02
CA HIS A 33 -3.16 -4.45 17.43
C HIS A 33 -2.09 -5.36 18.07
N ARG A 34 -0.88 -5.39 17.50
CA ARG A 34 0.25 -6.13 18.07
C ARG A 34 0.68 -5.58 19.43
N GLU A 35 0.72 -4.26 19.59
CA GLU A 35 1.09 -3.60 20.85
C GLU A 35 0.00 -3.76 21.93
N SER A 36 -1.27 -3.80 21.53
CA SER A 36 -2.41 -3.96 22.45
C SER A 36 -2.64 -5.40 22.90
N GLY A 37 -1.96 -6.37 22.29
CA GLY A 37 -2.14 -7.79 22.60
C GLY A 37 -3.47 -8.36 22.11
N ASP A 38 -3.99 -7.84 21.01
CA ASP A 38 -5.27 -8.28 20.44
C ASP A 38 -5.22 -9.74 19.95
N SER A 39 -6.42 -10.28 19.66
CA SER A 39 -6.57 -11.65 19.16
C SER A 39 -5.72 -11.90 17.91
N TRP A 40 -5.04 -13.05 17.89
CA TRP A 40 -4.27 -13.51 16.73
C TRP A 40 -5.09 -13.50 15.43
N LEU A 41 -6.39 -13.81 15.50
CA LEU A 41 -7.28 -13.77 14.34
C LEU A 41 -7.36 -12.37 13.71
N MET A 42 -7.45 -11.32 14.54
CA MET A 42 -7.52 -9.94 14.05
C MET A 42 -6.21 -9.54 13.38
N ILE A 43 -5.07 -9.87 14.01
CA ILE A 43 -3.74 -9.58 13.46
C ILE A 43 -3.58 -10.25 12.08
N THR A 44 -3.92 -11.54 11.96
CA THR A 44 -3.84 -12.28 10.69
C THR A 44 -4.72 -11.67 9.60
N GLN A 45 -5.92 -11.18 9.94
CA GLN A 45 -6.80 -10.51 8.98
C GLN A 45 -6.20 -9.21 8.44
N TYR A 46 -5.58 -8.40 9.31
CA TYR A 46 -4.91 -7.18 8.88
C TYR A 46 -3.61 -7.47 8.11
N GLU A 47 -2.88 -8.53 8.44
CA GLU A 47 -1.71 -8.98 7.67
C GLU A 47 -2.10 -9.38 6.24
N GLN A 48 -3.21 -10.12 6.10
CA GLN A 48 -3.75 -10.49 4.80
C GLN A 48 -4.18 -9.26 3.99
N LEU A 49 -4.91 -8.33 4.61
CA LEU A 49 -5.35 -7.09 3.96
C LEU A 49 -4.15 -6.23 3.51
N LEU A 50 -3.09 -6.17 4.33
CA LEU A 50 -1.86 -5.47 3.97
C LEU A 50 -1.20 -6.09 2.74
N ALA A 51 -1.11 -7.42 2.68
CA ALA A 51 -0.54 -8.13 1.54
C ALA A 51 -1.34 -7.87 0.26
N GLU A 52 -2.67 -7.82 0.33
CA GLU A 52 -3.55 -7.50 -0.80
C GLU A 52 -3.29 -6.09 -1.34
N HIS A 53 -3.22 -5.08 -0.47
CA HIS A 53 -2.91 -3.71 -0.90
C HIS A 53 -1.52 -3.57 -1.51
N GLN A 54 -0.53 -4.29 -0.96
CA GLN A 54 0.84 -4.28 -1.49
C GLN A 54 0.91 -4.95 -2.87
N GLN A 55 0.19 -6.05 -3.06
CA GLN A 55 0.12 -6.74 -4.34
C GLN A 55 -0.55 -5.85 -5.40
N GLU A 56 -1.71 -5.25 -5.08
CA GLU A 56 -2.42 -4.37 -6.02
C GLU A 56 -1.55 -3.17 -6.42
N LEU A 57 -0.83 -2.57 -5.47
CA LEU A 57 0.08 -1.47 -5.73
C LEU A 57 1.25 -1.88 -6.64
N ASP A 58 1.86 -3.04 -6.39
CA ASP A 58 2.95 -3.57 -7.21
C ASP A 58 2.48 -3.86 -8.64
N GLU A 59 1.32 -4.48 -8.81
CA GLU A 59 0.71 -4.72 -10.13
C GLU A 59 0.44 -3.40 -10.86
N LEU A 60 -0.10 -2.39 -10.16
CA LEU A 60 -0.40 -1.09 -10.75
C LEU A 60 0.86 -0.35 -11.21
N LEU A 61 1.95 -0.42 -10.43
CA LEU A 61 3.22 0.21 -10.77
C LEU A 61 3.91 -0.49 -11.95
N LYS A 62 3.84 -1.83 -12.01
CA LYS A 62 4.37 -2.64 -13.13
C LYS A 62 3.78 -2.24 -14.47
N THR A 63 2.52 -1.79 -14.53
CA THR A 63 1.90 -1.32 -15.79
C THR A 63 2.63 -0.12 -16.42
N ARG A 64 3.44 0.61 -15.64
CA ARG A 64 4.25 1.76 -16.07
C ARG A 64 5.75 1.49 -15.96
N GLY A 65 6.17 0.24 -15.73
CA GLY A 65 7.59 -0.14 -15.58
C GLY A 65 8.21 0.33 -14.26
N LEU A 66 7.40 0.64 -13.26
CA LEU A 66 7.85 1.05 -11.93
C LEU A 66 7.81 -0.14 -10.97
N THR A 67 8.65 -0.10 -9.94
CA THR A 67 8.65 -1.07 -8.83
C THR A 67 8.72 -0.32 -7.50
N LEU A 68 8.10 -0.87 -6.46
CA LEU A 68 8.13 -0.29 -5.12
C LEU A 68 8.94 -1.18 -4.18
N LYS A 69 9.83 -0.56 -3.41
CA LYS A 69 10.49 -1.21 -2.29
C LYS A 69 10.13 -0.47 -1.01
N VAL A 70 9.32 -1.09 -0.17
CA VAL A 70 9.02 -0.57 1.16
C VAL A 70 10.19 -0.92 2.08
N THR A 71 10.86 0.10 2.61
CA THR A 71 11.93 -0.07 3.62
C THR A 71 11.41 0.36 4.98
N PRO A 72 11.66 -0.43 6.05
CA PRO A 72 11.38 -0.01 7.41
C PRO A 72 12.06 1.32 7.72
N THR A 73 11.33 2.25 8.34
CA THR A 73 11.84 3.60 8.67
C THR A 73 12.87 3.57 9.81
N ASP A 74 13.09 2.42 10.45
CA ASP A 74 14.04 2.23 11.56
C ASP A 74 15.53 2.27 11.13
N SER A 75 15.82 2.52 9.85
CA SER A 75 17.21 2.69 9.34
C SER A 75 17.61 4.15 9.10
N ALA A 76 16.93 5.11 9.74
CA ALA A 76 17.32 6.52 9.71
C ALA A 76 17.53 7.09 11.13
N ALA A 77 18.51 6.54 11.87
CA ALA A 77 19.35 7.24 12.86
C ALA A 77 20.26 6.24 13.60
#